data_AF-V5FUD8-F1
#
_entry.id   AF-V5FUD8-F1
#
_cell.length_a   1.000
_cell.length_b   1.000
_cell.length_c   1.000
_cell.angle_alpha   90.00
_cell.angle_beta   90.00
_cell.angle_gamma   90.00
#
_symmetry.space_group_name_H-M   'P 1'
#
loop_
_entity.id
_entity.type
_entity.pdbx_description
1 polymer ?
#
loop_
_entity_poly.entity_id
_entity_poly.type
_entity_poly.pdbx_seq_one_letter_code
_entity_poly.pdbx_strand_id
1 'polypeptide(L)'
;GGIFYGHINMGTGVEREQDNLPEAKNALVIMAVSLNDHWKIPLGYFLIDGLGGEERANLLNLCFELMNNTGARIYSITFDGAPVNLSMCIHLGANFNYTSKNFQPWF
;
A
#
# COMPACT_ATOMS: atom_id res chain seq x y z
N GLY A 1 11.96 -4.42 21.21
CA GLY A 1 12.72 -3.69 20.17
C GLY A 1 11.86 -3.61 18.93
N GLY A 2 11.59 -2.41 18.40
CA GLY A 2 10.78 -2.22 17.19
C GLY A 2 11.60 -2.46 15.92
N ILE A 3 10.91 -2.91 14.87
CA ILE A 3 11.52 -3.34 13.60
C ILE A 3 11.34 -2.20 12.58
N PHE A 4 12.45 -1.69 12.04
CA PHE A 4 12.43 -0.83 10.86
C PHE A 4 12.49 -1.72 9.62
N TYR A 5 11.58 -1.53 8.67
CA TYR A 5 11.69 -2.10 7.32
C TYR A 5 11.88 -0.94 6.32
N GLY A 6 13.11 -0.76 5.85
CA GLY A 6 13.47 0.35 4.96
C GLY A 6 13.39 1.72 5.62
N HIS A 7 12.94 2.74 4.87
CA HIS A 7 12.86 4.14 5.29
C HIS A 7 11.57 4.52 6.03
N ILE A 8 10.74 3.55 6.44
CA ILE A 8 9.43 3.81 7.06
C ILE A 8 9.53 3.70 8.57
N ASN A 9 9.10 4.75 9.28
CA ASN A 9 8.81 4.68 10.71
C ASN A 9 7.38 4.14 10.92
N MET A 10 7.26 2.95 11.52
CA MET A 10 5.97 2.29 11.80
C MET A 10 5.27 2.78 13.09
N GLY A 11 5.65 3.94 13.62
CA GLY A 11 4.96 4.56 14.76
C GLY A 11 5.10 3.78 16.08
N THR A 12 6.15 2.97 16.23
CA THR A 12 6.36 2.11 17.42
C THR A 12 6.95 2.84 18.65
N GLY A 13 7.01 4.18 18.63
CA GLY A 13 7.42 4.99 19.78
C GLY A 13 8.90 4.90 20.16
N VAL A 14 9.77 4.46 19.24
CA VAL A 14 11.22 4.41 19.47
C VAL A 14 11.90 5.43 18.56
N GLU A 15 12.27 6.56 19.14
CA GLU A 15 13.10 7.58 18.51
C GLU A 15 14.55 7.08 18.47
N ARG A 16 15.07 6.79 17.26
CA ARG A 16 16.51 6.84 17.04
C ARG A 16 16.76 8.18 16.36
N GLU A 17 17.35 9.11 17.10
CA GLU A 17 17.96 10.33 16.57
C GLU A 17 19.09 9.89 15.61
N GLN A 18 18.74 9.64 14.36
CA GLN A 18 19.69 9.58 13.26
C GLN A 18 19.44 10.84 12.45
N ASP A 19 20.29 11.85 12.64
CA ASP A 19 20.30 13.12 11.91
C ASP A 19 20.38 12.98 10.37
N ASN A 20 20.50 11.75 9.85
CA ASN A 20 20.59 11.41 8.44
C ASN A 20 19.32 10.74 7.88
N LEU A 21 18.21 10.65 8.61
CA LEU A 21 16.96 10.17 7.99
C LEU A 21 16.46 11.21 6.97
N PRO A 22 16.13 10.81 5.74
CA PRO A 22 15.61 11.73 4.73
C PRO A 22 14.25 12.28 5.18
N GLU A 23 14.05 13.59 4.98
CA GLU A 23 12.78 14.25 5.25
C GLU A 23 11.65 13.64 4.42
N ALA A 24 10.48 13.48 5.03
CA ALA A 24 9.31 12.97 4.32
C ALA A 24 8.83 13.98 3.27
N LYS A 25 8.72 13.53 2.02
CA LYS A 25 8.21 14.32 0.89
C LYS A 25 6.76 13.98 0.52
N ASN A 26 6.30 12.81 0.95
CA ASN A 26 5.02 12.25 0.57
C ASN A 26 4.32 11.61 1.79
N ALA A 27 3.00 11.51 1.72
CA ALA A 27 2.21 10.72 2.65
C ALA A 27 1.50 9.60 1.88
N LEU A 28 1.80 8.34 2.19
CA LEU A 28 1.06 7.20 1.68
C LEU A 28 -0.12 6.92 2.61
N VAL A 29 -1.34 6.95 2.08
CA VAL A 29 -2.57 6.64 2.83
C VAL A 29 -3.25 5.45 2.16
N ILE A 30 -3.54 4.42 2.95
CA ILE A 30 -4.33 3.25 2.53
C ILE A 30 -5.72 3.41 3.15
N MET A 31 -6.77 3.30 2.34
CA MET A 31 -8.15 3.53 2.77
C MET A 31 -9.05 2.38 2.31
N ALA A 32 -9.88 1.87 3.22
CA ALA A 32 -10.98 1.00 2.89
C ALA A 32 -12.20 1.85 2.52
N VAL A 33 -12.82 1.55 1.38
CA VAL A 33 -14.02 2.22 0.88
C VAL A 33 -15.09 1.16 0.71
N SER A 34 -16.26 1.35 1.34
CA SER A 34 -17.37 0.43 1.12
C SER A 34 -17.95 0.59 -0.28
N LEU A 35 -18.26 -0.55 -0.90
CA LEU A 35 -18.99 -0.59 -2.17
C LEU A 35 -20.51 -0.56 -1.95
N ASN A 36 -20.98 -1.07 -0.81
CA ASN A 36 -22.40 -1.24 -0.53
C ASN A 36 -22.96 -0.16 0.41
N ASP A 37 -22.08 0.54 1.12
CA ASP A 37 -22.43 1.55 2.12
C ASP A 37 -21.68 2.86 1.85
N HIS A 38 -22.02 3.89 2.61
CA HIS A 38 -21.49 5.25 2.45
C HIS A 38 -20.37 5.55 3.45
N TRP A 39 -19.42 4.64 3.61
CA TRP A 39 -18.28 4.85 4.52
C TRP A 39 -16.93 4.65 3.84
N LYS A 40 -15.95 5.39 4.37
CA LYS A 40 -14.54 5.31 4.02
C LYS A 40 -13.74 5.43 5.31
N ILE A 41 -12.80 4.53 5.56
CA ILE A 41 -11.95 4.58 6.75
C ILE A 41 -10.47 4.42 6.34
N PRO A 42 -9.56 5.26 6.86
CA PRO A 42 -8.14 5.04 6.68
C PRO A 42 -7.72 3.77 7.43
N LEU A 43 -7.05 2.85 6.74
CA LEU A 43 -6.47 1.64 7.33
C LEU A 43 -5.06 1.91 7.89
N GLY A 44 -4.34 2.86 7.30
CA GLY A 44 -3.01 3.25 7.74
C GLY A 44 -2.48 4.44 6.94
N TYR A 45 -1.54 5.17 7.53
CA TYR A 45 -0.81 6.24 6.85
C TYR A 45 0.67 6.18 7.21
N PHE A 46 1.53 6.56 6.26
CA PHE A 46 2.97 6.56 6.41
C PHE A 46 3.56 7.83 5.79
N LEU A 47 4.32 8.58 6.59
CA LEU A 47 5.13 9.69 6.09
C LEU A 47 6.41 9.10 5.50
N ILE A 48 6.66 9.35 4.21
CA ILE A 48 7.73 8.72 3.44
C ILE A 48 8.46 9.76 2.59
N ASP A 49 9.77 9.64 2.45
CA ASP A 49 10.49 10.31 1.35
C ASP A 49 10.09 9.65 0.03
N GLY A 50 10.16 8.32 -0.01
CA GLY A 50 9.66 7.48 -1.08
C GLY A 50 9.45 6.04 -0.59
N LEU A 51 8.72 5.26 -1.37
CA LEU A 51 8.53 3.83 -1.14
C LEU A 51 8.31 3.14 -2.47
N GLY A 52 9.04 2.05 -2.74
CA GLY A 52 8.94 1.30 -3.97
C GLY A 52 7.65 0.48 -4.08
N GLY A 53 7.46 -0.15 -5.24
CA GLY A 53 6.26 -0.94 -5.51
C GLY A 53 6.15 -2.16 -4.60
N GLU A 54 7.27 -2.87 -4.39
CA GLU A 54 7.32 -4.07 -3.54
C GLU A 54 7.00 -3.75 -2.08
N GLU A 55 7.59 -2.70 -1.50
CA GLU A 55 7.32 -2.37 -0.10
C GLU A 55 5.87 -1.88 0.08
N ARG A 56 5.31 -1.13 -0.89
CA ARG A 56 3.88 -0.78 -0.89
C ARG A 56 2.99 -2.03 -0.97
N ALA A 57 3.38 -3.02 -1.79
CA ALA A 57 2.64 -4.27 -1.93
C ALA A 57 2.65 -5.05 -0.59
N ASN A 58 3.77 -5.07 0.12
CA ASN A 58 3.87 -5.70 1.44
C ASN A 58 2.95 -5.01 2.48
N LEU A 59 2.91 -3.67 2.49
CA LEU A 59 1.98 -2.94 3.36
C LEU A 59 0.52 -3.26 3.00
N LEU A 60 0.18 -3.33 1.71
CA LEU A 60 -1.17 -3.62 1.27
C LEU A 60 -1.58 -5.08 1.54
N ASN A 61 -0.66 -6.04 1.43
CA ASN A 61 -0.87 -7.44 1.84
C ASN A 61 -1.22 -7.54 3.32
N LEU A 62 -0.52 -6.81 4.19
CA LEU A 62 -0.88 -6.73 5.62
C LEU A 62 -2.30 -6.16 5.80
N CYS A 63 -2.65 -5.11 5.05
CA CYS A 63 -4.02 -4.59 5.07
C CYS A 63 -5.05 -5.64 4.62
N PHE A 64 -4.74 -6.45 3.61
CA PHE A 64 -5.62 -7.53 3.15
C PHE A 64 -5.82 -8.60 4.21
N GLU A 65 -4.75 -9.04 4.87
CA GLU A 65 -4.83 -10.00 5.98
C GLU A 65 -5.69 -9.47 7.14
N LEU A 66 -5.45 -8.23 7.56
CA LEU A 66 -6.20 -7.59 8.64
C LEU A 66 -7.67 -7.40 8.27
N MET A 67 -7.97 -6.95 7.05
CA MET A 67 -9.34 -6.80 6.56
C MET A 67 -10.06 -8.14 6.47
N ASN A 68 -9.39 -9.18 5.96
CA ASN A 68 -9.96 -10.52 5.87
C ASN A 68 -10.32 -11.07 7.26
N ASN A 69 -9.52 -10.79 8.30
CA ASN A 69 -9.80 -11.20 9.68
C ASN A 69 -11.09 -10.56 10.25
N THR A 70 -11.57 -9.45 9.67
CA THR A 70 -12.86 -8.84 10.05
C THR A 70 -14.07 -9.50 9.38
N GLY A 71 -13.84 -10.40 8.41
CA GLY A 71 -14.88 -10.95 7.54
C GLY A 71 -15.23 -10.07 6.33
N ALA A 72 -14.63 -8.88 6.21
CA ALA A 72 -14.78 -8.04 5.03
C ALA A 72 -14.13 -8.67 3.79
N ARG A 73 -14.75 -8.46 2.62
CA ARG A 73 -14.23 -8.91 1.32
C ARG A 73 -13.73 -7.72 0.52
N ILE A 74 -12.51 -7.84 -0.01
CA ILE A 74 -11.91 -6.84 -0.87
C ILE A 74 -12.12 -7.27 -2.32
N TYR A 75 -12.76 -6.39 -3.11
CA TYR A 75 -13.11 -6.68 -4.51
C TYR A 75 -12.26 -5.93 -5.52
N SER A 76 -11.69 -4.78 -5.14
CA SER A 76 -10.90 -3.96 -6.04
C SER A 76 -9.88 -3.11 -5.28
N ILE A 77 -8.85 -2.69 -6.00
CA ILE A 77 -7.86 -1.70 -5.58
C ILE A 77 -7.98 -0.53 -6.54
N THR A 78 -8.10 0.69 -6.01
CA THR A 78 -8.12 1.92 -6.82
C THR A 78 -6.87 2.74 -6.51
N PHE A 79 -6.16 3.17 -7.54
CA PHE A 79 -4.93 3.95 -7.45
C PHE A 79 -4.83 4.90 -8.66
N ASP A 80 -3.96 5.90 -8.59
CA ASP A 80 -3.71 6.82 -9.70
C ASP A 80 -2.80 6.20 -10.78
N GLY A 81 -2.43 6.97 -11.80
CA GLY A 81 -1.55 6.50 -12.87
C GLY A 81 -0.05 6.43 -12.52
N ALA A 82 0.35 6.57 -11.25
CA ALA A 82 1.77 6.66 -10.89
C ALA A 82 2.48 5.31 -11.15
N PRO A 83 3.69 5.31 -11.76
CA PRO A 83 4.43 4.07 -12.08
C PRO A 83 4.67 3.17 -10.86
N VAL A 84 4.85 3.76 -9.68
CA VAL A 84 5.08 3.03 -8.43
C VAL A 84 3.83 2.27 -7.96
N ASN A 85 2.63 2.80 -8.21
CA ASN A 85 1.38 2.12 -7.88
C ASN A 85 1.08 1.00 -8.89
N LEU A 86 1.46 1.19 -10.16
CA LEU A 86 1.45 0.12 -11.15
C LEU A 86 2.38 -1.02 -10.75
N SER A 87 3.63 -0.70 -10.38
CA SER A 87 4.61 -1.66 -9.88
C SER A 87 4.12 -2.40 -8.63
N MET A 88 3.52 -1.69 -7.67
CA MET A 88 2.86 -2.29 -6.51
C MET A 88 1.83 -3.34 -6.91
N CYS A 89 0.92 -3.02 -7.83
CA CYS A 89 -0.08 -3.98 -8.29
C CYS A 89 0.54 -5.17 -9.05
N ILE A 90 1.66 -4.98 -9.78
CA ILE A 90 2.41 -6.09 -10.39
C ILE A 90 2.96 -7.03 -9.31
N HIS A 91 3.53 -6.50 -8.22
CA HIS A 91 4.01 -7.29 -7.08
C HIS A 91 2.87 -8.03 -6.36
N LEU A 92 1.64 -7.52 -6.42
CA LEU A 92 0.43 -8.20 -5.94
C LEU A 92 -0.13 -9.24 -6.93
N GLY A 93 0.48 -9.40 -8.10
CA GLY A 93 0.10 -10.39 -9.12
C GLY A 93 -0.73 -9.85 -10.28
N ALA A 94 -0.96 -8.54 -10.37
CA ALA A 94 -1.65 -7.95 -11.51
C ALA A 94 -0.79 -8.03 -12.78
N ASN A 95 -1.41 -8.37 -13.90
CA ASN A 95 -0.77 -8.37 -15.20
C ASN A 95 -1.16 -7.10 -15.99
N PHE A 96 -0.20 -6.22 -16.23
CA PHE A 96 -0.38 -5.03 -17.08
C PHE A 96 0.37 -5.14 -18.43
N ASN A 97 0.87 -6.33 -18.79
CA ASN A 97 1.42 -6.54 -20.11
C ASN A 97 0.27 -6.71 -21.13
N TYR A 98 -0.09 -5.63 -21.81
CA TYR A 98 -1.18 -5.58 -22.80
C TYR A 98 -1.02 -6.55 -23.98
N THR A 99 0.18 -7.05 -24.23
CA THR A 99 0.46 -8.03 -25.30
C THR A 99 0.37 -9.48 -24.82
N SER A 100 0.28 -9.70 -23.51
CA SER A 100 0.14 -11.03 -22.92
C SER A 100 -1.25 -11.61 -23.21
N LYS A 101 -1.29 -12.90 -23.57
CA LYS A 101 -2.56 -13.64 -23.69
C LYS A 101 -3.33 -13.74 -22.36
N ASN A 102 -2.64 -13.53 -21.25
CA ASN A 102 -3.22 -13.54 -19.90
C ASN A 102 -3.64 -12.13 -19.43
N PHE A 103 -3.56 -11.11 -20.29
CA PHE A 103 -4.12 -9.80 -19.97
C PHE A 103 -5.64 -9.86 -20.15
N GLN A 104 -6.37 -9.66 -19.06
CA GLN A 104 -7.83 -9.66 -19.06
C GLN A 104 -8.34 -8.33 -18.51
N PRO A 105 -8.68 -7.38 -19.37
CA PRO A 105 -9.38 -6.20 -18.93
C PRO A 105 -10.85 -6.53 -18.66
N TRP A 106 -11.39 -5.95 -17.59
CA TRP A 106 -12.82 -6.02 -17.28
C TRP A 106 -13.42 -4.65 -17.61
N PHE A 107 -14.01 -4.55 -18.80
CA PHE A 107 -14.76 -3.41 -19.28
C PHE A 107 -16.24 -3.78 -19.39
#